data_AF-A0A6A6YTR3-F1
#
_entry.id   AF-A0A6A6YTR3-F1
#
_cell.length_a   1.000
_cell.length_b   1.000
_cell.length_c   1.000
_cell.angle_alpha   90.00
_cell.angle_beta   90.00
_cell.angle_gamma   90.00
#
_symmetry.space_group_name_H-M   'P 1'
#
loop_
_entity.id
_entity.type
_entity.pdbx_description
1 polymer ?
#
loop_
_entity_poly.entity_id
_entity_poly.type
_entity_poly.pdbx_seq_one_letter_code
_entity_poly.pdbx_strand_id
1 'polypeptide(L)'
;MSHYSYLSLPPSATATEIQCAYETLSEHYHPHAQSHADGEQRETILRLYQGIQEAWAVLRDPTSKKIYDQELVKQEKLKWIKWELKEHDWREYEARCRFLWELEERKGMCWT
;
A
#
# COMPACT_ATOMS: atom_id res chain seq x y z
N MET A 1 -0.30 -2.38 2.32
CA MET A 1 -1.52 -2.69 3.08
C MET A 1 -1.61 -1.71 4.24
N SER A 2 -2.77 -1.13 4.52
CA SER A 2 -2.95 -0.22 5.67
C SER A 2 -3.31 -1.02 6.94
N HIS A 3 -3.18 -0.42 8.13
CA HIS A 3 -3.61 -1.04 9.38
C HIS A 3 -5.11 -1.38 9.36
N TYR A 4 -5.92 -0.51 8.74
CA TYR A 4 -7.34 -0.76 8.49
C TYR A 4 -7.58 -1.99 7.58
N SER A 5 -6.69 -2.24 6.60
CA SER A 5 -6.79 -3.43 5.74
C SER A 5 -6.60 -4.73 6.52
N TYR A 6 -5.69 -4.76 7.51
CA TYR A 6 -5.48 -5.96 8.34
C TYR A 6 -6.69 -6.30 9.21
N LEU A 7 -7.43 -5.28 9.64
CA LEU A 7 -8.68 -5.46 10.40
C LEU A 7 -9.91 -5.60 9.51
N SER A 8 -9.75 -5.56 8.18
CA SER A 8 -10.86 -5.53 7.22
C SER A 8 -11.89 -4.43 7.50
N LEU A 9 -11.42 -3.27 7.98
CA LEU A 9 -12.25 -2.13 8.35
C LEU A 9 -11.99 -0.93 7.43
N PRO A 10 -12.97 -0.04 7.25
CA PRO A 10 -12.73 1.26 6.64
C PRO A 10 -12.00 2.22 7.62
N PRO A 11 -11.30 3.25 7.11
CA PRO A 11 -10.70 4.30 7.96
C PRO A 11 -11.73 5.10 8.80
N SER A 12 -13.01 5.01 8.43
CA SER A 12 -14.13 5.61 9.17
C SER A 12 -14.61 4.78 10.36
N ALA A 13 -14.02 3.59 10.60
CA ALA A 13 -14.42 2.72 11.70
C ALA A 13 -14.21 3.37 13.07
N THR A 14 -15.17 3.13 13.95
CA THR A 14 -15.18 3.57 15.34
C THR A 14 -14.24 2.72 16.20
N ALA A 15 -13.81 3.24 17.35
CA ALA A 15 -12.92 2.51 18.27
C ALA A 15 -13.52 1.16 18.72
N THR A 16 -14.84 1.10 18.89
CA THR A 16 -15.57 -0.12 19.26
C THR A 16 -15.58 -1.15 18.13
N GLU A 17 -15.72 -0.73 16.88
CA GLU A 17 -15.64 -1.64 15.73
C GLU A 17 -14.22 -2.18 15.54
N ILE A 18 -13.21 -1.32 15.72
CA ILE A 18 -11.79 -1.71 15.68
C ILE A 18 -11.49 -2.74 16.77
N GLN A 19 -12.00 -2.54 17.99
CA GLN A 19 -11.84 -3.50 19.08
C GLN A 19 -12.51 -4.84 18.77
N CYS A 20 -13.77 -4.81 18.33
CA CYS A 20 -14.53 -6.03 18.02
C CYS A 20 -13.89 -6.83 16.87
N ALA A 21 -13.41 -6.14 15.83
CA ALA A 21 -12.70 -6.77 14.72
C ALA A 21 -11.38 -7.41 15.20
N TYR A 22 -10.62 -6.71 16.05
CA TYR A 22 -9.39 -7.24 16.62
C TYR A 22 -9.64 -8.51 17.45
N GLU A 23 -10.64 -8.50 18.34
CA GLU A 23 -10.99 -9.64 19.18
C GLU A 23 -11.37 -10.85 18.31
N THR A 24 -12.27 -10.65 17.35
CA THR A 24 -12.74 -11.70 16.43
C THR A 24 -11.60 -12.29 15.59
N LEU A 25 -10.74 -11.44 15.03
CA LEU A 25 -9.63 -11.89 14.19
C LEU A 25 -8.52 -12.56 15.02
N SER A 26 -8.27 -12.07 16.23
CA SER A 26 -7.26 -12.65 17.11
C SER A 26 -7.63 -14.07 17.54
N GLU A 27 -8.90 -14.32 17.83
CA GLU A 27 -9.40 -15.67 18.12
C GLU A 27 -9.26 -16.61 16.90
N HIS A 28 -9.58 -16.11 15.71
CA HIS A 28 -9.55 -16.91 14.49
C HIS A 28 -8.14 -17.26 14.01
N TYR A 29 -7.20 -16.32 14.07
CA TYR A 29 -5.83 -16.47 13.55
C TYR A 29 -4.79 -16.83 14.62
N HIS A 30 -5.22 -17.15 15.85
CA HIS A 30 -4.30 -17.48 16.93
C HIS A 30 -3.40 -18.68 16.57
N PRO A 31 -2.07 -18.60 16.74
CA PRO A 31 -1.13 -19.64 16.30
C PRO A 31 -1.34 -20.99 17.00
N HIS A 32 -1.95 -21.00 18.18
CA HIS A 32 -2.28 -22.22 18.92
C HIS A 32 -3.43 -23.00 18.28
N ALA A 33 -4.43 -22.30 17.70
CA ALA A 33 -5.55 -22.93 17.01
C ALA A 33 -5.12 -23.56 15.67
N GLN A 34 -3.98 -23.14 15.12
CA GLN A 34 -3.46 -23.49 13.80
C GLN A 34 -2.36 -24.56 13.85
N SER A 35 -2.35 -25.35 14.92
CA SER A 35 -1.37 -26.42 15.17
C SER A 35 -1.37 -27.53 14.09
N HIS A 36 -2.45 -27.63 13.31
CA HIS A 36 -2.62 -28.61 12.23
C HIS A 36 -2.26 -28.09 10.83
N ALA A 37 -1.91 -26.80 10.69
CA ALA A 37 -1.59 -26.19 9.40
C ALA A 37 -0.17 -26.56 8.93
N ASP A 38 -0.01 -26.73 7.61
CA ASP A 38 1.29 -26.96 6.98
C ASP A 38 2.23 -25.75 7.18
N GLY A 39 3.55 -25.97 7.08
CA GLY A 39 4.56 -24.96 7.42
C GLY A 39 4.39 -23.60 6.72
N GLU A 40 4.04 -23.59 5.42
CA GLU A 40 3.80 -22.37 4.64
C GLU A 40 2.50 -21.65 5.05
N GLN A 41 1.44 -22.42 5.33
CA GLN A 41 0.18 -21.88 5.83
C GLN A 41 0.36 -21.26 7.20
N ARG A 42 1.11 -21.92 8.08
CA ARG A 42 1.46 -21.41 9.41
C ARG A 42 2.22 -20.10 9.33
N GLU A 43 3.22 -19.99 8.45
CA GLU A 43 3.97 -18.74 8.28
C GLU A 43 3.07 -17.60 7.76
N THR A 44 2.16 -17.91 6.84
CA THR A 44 1.19 -16.93 6.32
C THR A 44 0.24 -16.44 7.41
N ILE A 45 -0.31 -17.36 8.21
CA ILE A 45 -1.16 -17.04 9.35
C ILE A 45 -0.41 -16.20 10.39
N LEU A 46 0.83 -16.55 10.70
CA LEU A 46 1.67 -15.79 11.64
C LEU A 46 1.91 -14.36 11.15
N ARG A 47 2.19 -14.18 9.85
CA ARG A 47 2.32 -12.84 9.25
C ARG A 47 1.03 -12.03 9.34
N LEU A 48 -0.11 -12.66 9.04
CA LEU A 48 -1.41 -12.00 9.17
C LEU A 48 -1.71 -11.61 10.61
N TYR A 49 -1.48 -12.52 11.56
CA TYR A 49 -1.66 -12.28 12.99
C TYR A 49 -0.77 -11.14 13.49
N GLN A 50 0.50 -11.12 13.09
CA GLN A 50 1.40 -10.01 13.42
C GLN A 50 0.88 -8.67 12.87
N GLY A 51 0.41 -8.64 11.62
CA GLY A 51 -0.18 -7.44 11.03
C GLY A 51 -1.44 -6.95 11.77
N ILE A 52 -2.27 -7.87 12.27
CA ILE A 52 -3.44 -7.56 13.12
C ILE A 52 -3.01 -6.95 14.46
N GLN A 53 -2.00 -7.53 15.11
CA GLN A 53 -1.47 -7.02 16.39
C GLN A 53 -0.87 -5.61 16.24
N GLU A 54 -0.08 -5.39 15.20
CA GLU A 54 0.51 -4.08 14.89
C GLU A 54 -0.57 -3.05 14.56
N ALA A 55 -1.58 -3.42 13.77
CA ALA A 55 -2.72 -2.56 13.47
C ALA A 55 -3.45 -2.15 14.75
N TRP A 56 -3.73 -3.10 15.65
CA TRP A 56 -4.38 -2.81 16.93
C TRP A 56 -3.54 -1.92 17.84
N ALA A 57 -2.22 -2.16 17.93
CA ALA A 57 -1.33 -1.36 18.75
C ALA A 57 -1.36 0.14 18.39
N VAL A 58 -1.53 0.45 17.10
CA VAL A 58 -1.61 1.82 16.60
C VAL A 58 -3.03 2.39 16.69
N LEU A 59 -4.05 1.60 16.34
CA LEU A 59 -5.43 2.09 16.19
C LEU A 59 -6.22 2.14 17.50
N ARG A 60 -5.81 1.40 18.54
CA ARG A 60 -6.51 1.34 19.84
C ARG A 60 -6.51 2.66 20.60
N ASP A 61 -5.45 3.45 20.46
CA ASP A 61 -5.30 4.72 21.16
C ASP A 61 -5.74 5.87 20.23
N PRO A 62 -6.68 6.73 20.65
CA PRO A 62 -7.17 7.82 19.80
C PRO A 62 -6.08 8.79 19.34
N THR A 63 -5.04 9.00 20.15
CA THR A 63 -3.92 9.89 19.81
C THR A 63 -3.05 9.25 18.74
N SER A 64 -2.66 7.99 18.94
CA SER A 64 -1.90 7.20 17.97
C SER A 64 -2.66 7.02 16.66
N LYS A 65 -3.97 6.76 16.71
CA LYS A 65 -4.85 6.70 15.54
C LYS A 65 -4.81 8.01 14.75
N LYS A 66 -4.92 9.15 15.43
CA LYS A 66 -4.89 10.46 14.78
C LYS A 66 -3.54 10.74 14.10
N ILE A 67 -2.43 10.39 14.75
CA ILE A 67 -1.09 10.52 14.17
C ILE A 67 -0.96 9.62 12.94
N TYR A 68 -1.45 8.39 13.02
CA TYR A 68 -1.45 7.45 11.90
C TYR A 68 -2.30 7.96 10.73
N ASP A 69 -3.51 8.44 10.99
CA ASP A 69 -4.41 8.99 9.97
C ASP A 69 -3.76 10.20 9.25
N GLN A 70 -3.04 11.05 9.99
CA GLN A 70 -2.28 12.17 9.40
C GLN A 70 -1.12 11.70 8.53
N GLU A 71 -0.36 10.71 8.99
CA GLU A 71 0.76 10.17 8.22
C GLU A 71 0.27 9.45 6.96
N LEU A 72 -0.90 8.80 7.01
CA LEU A 72 -1.52 8.16 5.86
C LEU A 72 -1.85 9.17 4.75
N VAL A 73 -2.50 10.29 5.10
CA VAL A 73 -2.80 11.38 4.16
C VAL A 73 -1.51 11.97 3.58
N LYS A 74 -0.49 12.15 4.41
CA LYS A 74 0.82 12.65 3.98
C LYS A 74 1.49 11.69 2.99
N GLN A 75 1.44 10.39 3.24
CA GLN A 75 1.98 9.39 2.32
C GLN A 75 1.23 9.37 0.99
N GLU A 76 -0.09 9.51 0.99
CA GLU A 76 -0.89 9.61 -0.24
C GLU A 76 -0.51 10.87 -1.05
N LYS A 77 -0.37 12.01 -0.37
CA LYS A 77 0.09 13.25 -0.99
C LYS A 77 1.51 13.12 -1.56
N LEU A 78 2.42 12.48 -0.83
CA LEU A 78 3.79 12.24 -1.31
C LEU A 78 3.81 11.28 -2.49
N LYS A 79 2.96 10.25 -2.52
CA LYS A 79 2.83 9.35 -3.67
C LYS A 79 2.34 10.12 -4.89
N TRP A 80 1.33 10.97 -4.75
CA TRP A 80 0.83 11.82 -5.82
C TRP A 80 1.91 12.75 -6.37
N ILE A 81 2.60 13.50 -5.48
CA ILE A 81 3.72 14.38 -5.87
C ILE A 81 4.82 13.59 -6.57
N LYS A 82 5.19 12.42 -6.03
CA LYS A 82 6.24 11.58 -6.62
C LYS A 82 5.83 11.05 -7.99
N TRP A 83 4.54 10.78 -8.21
CA TRP A 83 4.00 10.35 -9.49
C TRP A 83 4.06 11.49 -10.52
N GLU A 84 3.63 12.69 -10.13
CA GLU A 84 3.68 13.90 -10.96
C GLU A 84 5.11 14.33 -11.30
N LEU A 85 6.05 14.20 -10.35
CA LEU A 85 7.49 14.41 -10.60
C LEU A 85 8.10 13.35 -11.51
N LYS A 86 7.62 12.11 -11.48
CA LYS A 86 8.03 11.06 -12.43
C LYS A 86 7.46 11.30 -13.83
N GLU A 87 6.25 11.87 -13.92
CA GLU A 87 5.67 12.32 -15.18
C GLU A 87 6.54 13.40 -15.87
N HIS A 88 7.35 14.14 -15.11
CA HIS A 88 8.29 15.10 -15.67
C HIS A 88 9.48 14.48 -16.44
N ASP A 89 9.68 13.17 -16.32
CA ASP A 89 10.63 12.38 -17.13
C ASP A 89 10.03 12.06 -18.53
N TRP A 90 8.70 12.06 -18.64
CA TRP A 90 7.98 11.78 -19.90
C TRP A 90 8.20 12.87 -20.94
N ARG A 91 8.36 14.14 -20.56
CA ARG A 91 8.64 15.23 -21.51
C ARG A 91 10.02 15.14 -22.14
N GLU A 92 11.03 14.65 -21.40
CA GLU A 92 12.36 14.39 -21.96
C GLU A 92 12.35 13.15 -22.86
N TYR A 93 11.59 12.11 -22.50
CA TYR A 93 11.36 10.95 -23.36
C TYR A 93 10.62 11.33 -24.65
N GLU A 94 9.54 12.10 -24.55
CA GLU A 94 8.75 12.60 -25.69
C GLU A 94 9.58 13.54 -26.57
N ALA A 95 10.39 14.43 -25.98
CA ALA A 95 11.34 15.27 -26.73
C ALA A 95 12.41 14.44 -27.45
N ARG A 96 12.94 13.38 -26.81
CA ARG A 96 13.86 12.42 -27.45
C ARG A 96 13.18 11.63 -28.57
N CYS A 97 11.96 11.14 -28.36
CA CYS A 97 11.21 10.42 -29.39
C CYS A 97 10.86 11.33 -30.57
N ARG A 98 10.44 12.57 -30.31
CA ARG A 98 10.16 13.57 -31.35
C ARG A 98 11.43 13.92 -32.14
N PHE A 99 12.56 14.08 -31.46
CA PHE A 99 13.85 14.33 -32.08
C PHE A 99 14.36 13.14 -32.91
N LEU A 100 14.19 11.92 -32.41
CA LEU A 100 14.57 10.69 -33.13
C LEU A 100 13.68 10.45 -34.35
N TRP A 101 12.37 10.72 -34.24
CA TRP A 101 11.42 10.63 -35.36
C TRP A 101 11.74 11.66 -36.46
N GLU A 102 12.05 12.91 -36.09
CA GLU A 102 12.43 13.96 -37.05
C GLU A 102 13.76 13.64 -37.77
N LEU A 103 14.68 12.91 -37.13
CA LEU A 103 15.91 12.42 -37.75
C LEU A 103 15.67 11.25 -38.71
N GLU A 104 14.71 10.37 -38.43
CA GLU A 104 14.31 9.30 -39.35
C GLU A 104 13.59 9.86 -40.59
N GLU A 105 12.72 10.86 -40.44
CA GLU A 105 12.10 11.56 -41.58
C GLU A 105 13.14 12.24 -42.48
N ARG A 106 14.21 12.83 -41.90
CA ARG A 106 15.32 13.39 -42.68
C ARG A 106 16.20 12.34 -43.37
N LYS A 107 16.23 11.11 -42.87
CA LYS A 107 16.93 9.97 -43.51
C LYS A 107 16.05 9.27 -44.56
N GLY A 108 14.74 9.51 -44.56
CA GLY A 108 13.77 8.98 -45.52
C GLY A 108 13.75 9.68 -46.89
N MET A 109 14.44 10.83 -47.05
CA MET A 109 14.62 11.49 -48.35
C MET A 109 16.00 11.16 -48.94
N CYS A 110 16.22 9.89 -49.25
CA CYS A 110 17.21 9.47 -50.26
C CYS A 110 16.79 8.11 -50.81
N TRP A 111 15.86 8.13 -51.77
CA TRP A 111 15.65 7.04 -52.70
C TRP A 111 15.89 7.61 -54.11
N THR A 112 17.16 7.62 -54.52
CA THR A 112 17.59 7.70 -55.93
C THR A 112 18.72 6.72 -56.13
#